data_AF-A0A1X1RL61-F1
#
_entry.id   AF-A0A1X1RL61-F1
#
_cell.length_a   1.000
_cell.length_b   1.000
_cell.length_c   1.000
_cell.angle_alpha   90.00
_cell.angle_beta   90.00
_cell.angle_gamma   90.00
#
_symmetry.space_group_name_H-M   'P 1'
#
loop_
_entity.id
_entity.type
_entity.pdbx_description
1 polymer ?
#
loop_
_entity_poly.entity_id
_entity_poly.type
_entity_poly.pdbx_seq_one_letter_code
_entity_poly.pdbx_strand_id
1 'polypeptide(L)'
;MVHGRYLLTALLVGATTLCVIPFVQWLYIARFAPRAMADSSGTTLRLDRRLDVLSAVLMLDAAVVLGSWAVLGHLHIVTVPFPEELHRDYLIMFGGPALVCAVLVWLMIKRRGGGYVRLTPQGFVFAEGLVAKRGTWSDVTAVTDVAPKRSYGWGPFKLTFSHAYALCPITIAMANGKLMTVKQAGLYATDGDALREVVRFYWQHPGYRVELTDGRALQRLRDAQFEA
;
A
#
# COMPACT_ATOMS: atom_id res chain seq x y z
N MET A 1 -2.94 35.73 -21.50
CA MET A 1 -2.34 34.56 -22.17
C MET A 1 -1.01 34.10 -21.54
N VAL A 2 -0.08 35.00 -21.19
CA VAL A 2 1.24 34.63 -20.63
C VAL A 2 1.15 33.91 -19.26
N HIS A 3 0.27 34.36 -18.35
CA HIS A 3 0.08 33.75 -17.03
C HIS A 3 -0.45 32.29 -17.07
N GLY A 4 -1.32 31.95 -18.04
CA GLY A 4 -1.86 30.59 -18.19
C GLY A 4 -0.81 29.59 -18.67
N ARG A 5 0.17 30.04 -19.48
CA ARG A 5 1.26 29.18 -19.97
C ARG A 5 2.22 28.76 -18.85
N TYR A 6 2.59 29.68 -17.96
CA TYR A 6 3.46 29.34 -16.82
C TYR A 6 2.81 28.35 -15.85
N LEU A 7 1.51 28.49 -15.58
CA LEU A 7 0.75 27.55 -14.76
C LEU A 7 0.70 26.16 -15.39
N LEU A 8 0.45 26.08 -16.69
CA LEU A 8 0.45 24.81 -17.42
C LEU A 8 1.84 24.16 -17.44
N THR A 9 2.91 24.93 -17.64
CA THR A 9 4.28 24.41 -17.55
C THR A 9 4.59 23.85 -16.17
N ALA A 10 4.20 24.55 -15.09
CA ALA A 10 4.38 24.06 -13.73
C ALA A 10 3.62 22.75 -13.47
N LEU A 11 2.38 22.63 -13.97
CA LEU A 11 1.60 21.40 -13.85
C LEU A 11 2.20 20.24 -14.64
N LEU A 12 2.75 20.48 -15.82
CA LEU A 12 3.42 19.45 -16.62
C LEU A 12 4.72 18.98 -15.98
N VAL A 13 5.48 19.88 -15.34
CA VAL A 13 6.67 19.51 -14.56
C VAL A 13 6.27 18.63 -13.37
N GLY A 14 5.22 19.01 -12.63
CA GLY A 14 4.67 18.17 -11.56
C GLY A 14 4.14 16.81 -12.06
N ALA A 15 3.47 16.78 -13.21
CA ALA A 15 3.06 15.51 -13.82
C ALA A 15 4.28 14.63 -14.20
N THR A 16 5.40 15.24 -14.57
CA THR A 16 6.63 14.52 -14.87
C THR A 16 7.24 13.90 -13.62
N THR A 17 7.22 14.60 -12.47
CA THR A 17 7.69 14.05 -11.19
C THR A 17 6.87 12.85 -10.74
N LEU A 18 5.56 12.84 -11.03
CA LEU A 18 4.70 11.67 -10.80
C LEU A 18 5.14 10.41 -11.56
N CYS A 19 5.82 10.56 -12.70
CA CYS A 19 6.36 9.43 -13.45
C CYS A 19 7.79 9.05 -13.01
N VAL A 20 8.62 10.04 -12.68
CA VAL A 20 10.03 9.81 -12.32
C VAL A 20 10.17 9.13 -10.96
N ILE A 21 9.42 9.55 -9.95
CA ILE A 21 9.53 8.99 -8.60
C ILE A 21 9.25 7.48 -8.56
N PRO A 22 8.13 6.95 -9.09
CA PRO A 22 7.88 5.51 -9.09
C PRO A 22 8.90 4.73 -9.93
N PHE A 23 9.41 5.33 -11.02
CA PHE A 23 10.49 4.72 -11.81
C PHE A 23 11.78 4.59 -11.00
N VAL A 24 12.16 5.63 -10.25
CA VAL A 24 13.30 5.59 -9.31
C VAL A 24 13.05 4.56 -8.20
N GLN A 25 11.86 4.53 -7.60
CA GLN A 25 11.51 3.53 -6.59
C GLN A 25 11.66 2.10 -7.12
N TRP A 26 11.24 1.85 -8.36
CA TRP A 26 11.38 0.56 -9.01
C TRP A 26 12.86 0.18 -9.24
N LEU A 27 13.69 1.10 -9.74
CA LEU A 27 15.13 0.87 -9.94
C LEU A 27 15.87 0.54 -8.64
N TYR A 28 15.46 1.15 -7.53
CA TYR A 28 16.11 0.98 -6.23
C TYR A 28 15.39 0.01 -5.30
N ILE A 29 14.38 -0.74 -5.78
CA ILE A 29 13.55 -1.59 -4.94
C ILE A 29 14.37 -2.63 -4.17
N ALA A 30 15.36 -3.23 -4.82
CA ALA A 30 16.27 -4.22 -4.23
C ALA A 30 17.23 -3.63 -3.18
N ARG A 31 17.38 -2.29 -3.11
CA ARG A 31 18.23 -1.61 -2.13
C ARG A 31 17.49 -1.16 -0.88
N PHE A 32 16.16 -1.21 -0.88
CA PHE A 32 15.39 -0.85 0.30
C PHE A 32 15.45 -2.00 1.31
N ALA A 33 15.85 -1.67 2.54
CA ALA A 33 15.94 -2.63 3.62
C ALA A 33 14.69 -2.50 4.51
N PRO A 34 13.86 -3.55 4.60
CA PRO A 34 12.71 -3.53 5.50
C PRO A 34 13.18 -3.38 6.95
N ARG A 35 12.42 -2.61 7.73
CA ARG A 35 12.70 -2.34 9.14
C ARG A 35 11.87 -3.28 10.00
N ALA A 36 12.54 -4.18 10.69
CA ALA A 36 11.91 -5.15 11.55
C ALA A 36 12.25 -4.85 13.02
N MET A 37 11.24 -4.84 13.89
CA MET A 37 11.41 -4.59 15.33
C MET A 37 10.53 -5.55 16.13
N ALA A 38 11.12 -6.23 17.10
CA ALA A 38 10.38 -7.02 18.08
C ALA A 38 10.22 -6.20 19.36
N ASP A 39 9.00 -6.14 19.85
CA ASP A 39 8.65 -5.54 21.13
C ASP A 39 7.98 -6.60 22.01
N SER A 40 7.82 -6.31 23.31
CA SER A 40 7.20 -7.23 24.28
C SER A 40 5.73 -7.57 23.97
N SER A 41 5.13 -6.89 23.01
CA SER A 41 3.75 -7.08 22.57
C SER A 41 3.62 -7.69 21.17
N GLY A 42 4.73 -7.92 20.46
CA GLY A 42 4.77 -8.57 19.16
C GLY A 42 5.88 -8.08 18.24
N THR A 43 5.93 -8.69 17.07
CA THR A 43 6.90 -8.37 16.02
C THR A 43 6.26 -7.45 14.99
N THR A 44 6.87 -6.29 14.75
CA THR A 44 6.41 -5.29 13.78
C THR A 44 7.41 -5.15 12.63
N LEU A 45 6.96 -5.39 11.41
CA LEU A 45 7.68 -5.18 10.16
C LEU A 45 7.17 -3.91 9.48
N ARG A 46 8.08 -3.07 9.03
CA ARG A 46 7.82 -1.78 8.39
C ARG A 46 8.63 -1.65 7.13
N LEU A 47 8.10 -0.85 6.21
CA LEU A 47 8.81 -0.43 5.01
C LEU A 47 10.06 0.39 5.39
N ASP A 48 11.02 0.43 4.45
CA ASP A 48 12.17 1.34 4.55
C ASP A 48 11.66 2.80 4.66
N ARG A 49 12.30 3.60 5.52
CA ARG A 49 11.97 5.01 5.71
C ARG A 49 12.11 5.80 4.40
N ARG A 50 13.06 5.43 3.54
CA ARG A 50 13.27 6.10 2.25
C ARG A 50 12.09 5.86 1.32
N LEU A 51 11.58 4.64 1.26
CA LEU A 51 10.41 4.28 0.47
C LEU A 51 9.15 4.97 1.00
N ASP A 52 8.99 5.05 2.32
CA ASP A 52 7.90 5.78 2.97
C ASP A 52 7.92 7.27 2.61
N VAL A 53 9.09 7.92 2.70
CA VAL A 53 9.25 9.35 2.39
C VAL A 53 9.01 9.63 0.91
N LEU A 54 9.61 8.85 0.01
CA LEU A 54 9.39 9.00 -1.44
C LEU A 54 7.92 8.81 -1.81
N SER A 55 7.25 7.82 -1.21
CA SER A 55 5.82 7.59 -1.46
C SER A 55 4.96 8.73 -0.90
N ALA A 56 5.31 9.29 0.26
CA ALA A 56 4.59 10.43 0.84
C ALA A 56 4.75 11.69 -0.03
N VAL A 57 5.96 11.95 -0.53
CA VAL A 57 6.25 13.06 -1.45
C VAL A 57 5.47 12.88 -2.75
N LEU A 58 5.48 11.68 -3.33
CA LEU A 58 4.70 11.36 -4.54
C LEU A 58 3.20 11.61 -4.35
N MET A 59 2.63 11.16 -3.23
CA MET A 59 1.20 11.35 -2.96
C MET A 59 0.85 12.82 -2.68
N LEU A 60 1.75 13.57 -2.05
CA LEU A 60 1.56 15.00 -1.83
C LEU A 60 1.62 15.77 -3.15
N ASP A 61 2.62 15.49 -3.98
CA ASP A 61 2.76 16.05 -5.33
C ASP A 61 1.51 15.73 -6.17
N ALA A 62 1.05 14.49 -6.15
CA ALA A 62 -0.16 14.07 -6.84
C ALA A 62 -1.40 14.84 -6.36
N ALA A 63 -1.57 15.00 -5.04
CA ALA A 63 -2.68 15.76 -4.49
C ALA A 63 -2.66 17.24 -4.93
N VAL A 64 -1.48 17.86 -4.97
CA VAL A 64 -1.31 19.26 -5.39
C VAL A 64 -1.53 19.42 -6.88
N VAL A 65 -0.90 18.59 -7.71
CA VAL A 65 -1.00 18.65 -9.17
C VAL A 65 -2.44 18.36 -9.61
N LEU A 66 -3.03 17.24 -9.16
CA LEU A 66 -4.39 16.87 -9.53
C LEU A 66 -5.43 17.85 -8.97
N GLY A 67 -5.24 18.34 -7.73
CA GLY A 67 -6.12 19.35 -7.14
C GLY A 67 -6.07 20.68 -7.91
N SER A 68 -4.87 21.11 -8.27
CA SER A 68 -4.68 22.32 -9.09
C SER A 68 -5.29 22.15 -10.48
N TRP A 69 -5.14 20.97 -11.08
CA TRP A 69 -5.75 20.63 -12.36
C TRP A 69 -7.28 20.64 -12.28
N ALA A 70 -7.87 20.13 -11.20
CA ALA A 70 -9.31 20.15 -10.96
C ALA A 70 -9.85 21.58 -10.87
N VAL A 71 -9.19 22.45 -10.08
CA VAL A 71 -9.62 23.84 -9.87
C VAL A 71 -9.42 24.69 -11.12
N LEU A 72 -8.22 24.65 -11.70
CA LEU A 72 -7.89 25.47 -12.87
C LEU A 72 -8.62 25.01 -14.14
N GLY A 73 -8.89 23.71 -14.23
CA GLY A 73 -9.78 23.14 -15.24
C GLY A 73 -11.18 23.70 -15.09
N HIS A 74 -11.80 23.55 -13.91
CA HIS A 74 -13.16 24.04 -13.64
C HIS A 74 -13.34 25.56 -13.88
N LEU A 75 -12.29 26.35 -13.62
CA LEU A 75 -12.31 27.80 -13.87
C LEU A 75 -12.07 28.19 -15.35
N HIS A 76 -11.96 27.22 -16.26
CA HIS A 76 -11.64 27.43 -17.69
C HIS A 76 -10.33 28.21 -17.94
N ILE A 77 -9.41 28.25 -16.97
CA ILE A 77 -8.12 28.95 -17.07
C ILE A 77 -7.13 28.14 -17.91
N VAL A 78 -7.25 26.81 -17.87
CA VAL A 78 -6.40 25.88 -18.59
C VAL A 78 -7.01 25.58 -19.97
N THR A 79 -6.35 26.06 -21.03
CA THR A 79 -6.68 25.75 -22.43
C THR A 79 -6.20 24.34 -22.78
N VAL A 80 -6.83 23.30 -22.22
CA VAL A 80 -6.71 21.94 -22.74
C VAL A 80 -7.98 21.65 -23.54
N PRO A 81 -7.88 21.17 -24.79
CA PRO A 81 -9.04 20.91 -25.65
C PRO A 81 -9.79 19.66 -25.15
N PHE A 82 -10.60 19.82 -24.09
CA PHE A 82 -11.56 18.83 -23.68
C PHE A 82 -12.95 19.17 -24.25
N PRO A 83 -13.75 18.17 -24.64
CA PRO A 83 -15.15 18.39 -25.01
C PRO A 83 -15.90 19.06 -23.84
N GLU A 84 -16.76 20.04 -24.13
CA GLU A 84 -17.51 20.79 -23.09
C GLU A 84 -18.33 19.88 -22.17
N GLU A 85 -18.79 18.73 -22.68
CA GLU A 85 -19.55 17.72 -21.94
C GLU A 85 -18.76 17.11 -20.77
N LEU A 86 -17.44 16.95 -20.90
CA LEU A 86 -16.56 16.43 -19.86
C LEU A 86 -16.11 17.49 -18.84
N HIS A 87 -16.40 18.76 -19.11
CA HIS A 87 -15.97 19.86 -18.25
C HIS A 87 -16.72 19.87 -16.90
N ARG A 88 -17.97 19.39 -16.88
CA ARG A 88 -18.77 19.27 -15.65
C ARG A 88 -18.21 18.18 -14.71
N ASP A 89 -17.63 17.12 -15.26
CA ASP A 89 -17.09 15.99 -14.50
C ASP A 89 -15.61 16.16 -14.11
N TYR A 90 -14.98 17.25 -14.54
CA TYR A 90 -13.56 17.53 -14.32
C TYR A 90 -13.17 17.56 -12.83
N LEU A 91 -14.04 18.16 -12.00
CA LEU A 91 -13.88 18.19 -10.54
C LEU A 91 -13.90 16.79 -9.92
N ILE A 92 -14.73 15.89 -10.43
CA ILE A 92 -14.81 14.52 -9.94
C ILE A 92 -13.60 13.73 -10.44
N MET A 93 -13.24 13.88 -11.71
CA MET A 93 -12.17 13.13 -12.36
C MET A 93 -10.79 13.44 -11.77
N PHE A 94 -10.50 14.70 -11.45
CA PHE A 94 -9.20 15.10 -10.88
C PHE A 94 -9.28 15.38 -9.37
N GLY A 95 -10.36 15.98 -8.89
CA GLY A 95 -10.52 16.31 -7.48
C GLY A 95 -10.77 15.08 -6.60
N GLY A 96 -11.47 14.06 -7.11
CA GLY A 96 -11.66 12.79 -6.41
C GLY A 96 -10.32 12.10 -6.10
N PRO A 97 -9.48 11.80 -7.11
CA PRO A 97 -8.14 11.28 -6.90
C PRO A 97 -7.25 12.17 -6.02
N ALA A 98 -7.29 13.50 -6.20
CA ALA A 98 -6.54 14.43 -5.36
C ALA A 98 -6.89 14.29 -3.88
N LEU A 99 -8.19 14.18 -3.56
CA LEU A 99 -8.66 13.95 -2.19
C LEU A 99 -8.19 12.60 -1.64
N VAL A 100 -8.24 11.54 -2.45
CA VAL A 100 -7.73 10.22 -2.05
C VAL A 100 -6.23 10.28 -1.74
N CYS A 101 -5.43 10.95 -2.57
CA CYS A 101 -4.01 11.17 -2.32
C CYS A 101 -3.77 11.95 -1.02
N ALA A 102 -4.52 13.02 -0.76
CA ALA A 102 -4.42 13.78 0.48
C ALA A 102 -4.75 12.94 1.73
N VAL A 103 -5.81 12.13 1.67
CA VAL A 103 -6.17 11.19 2.74
C VAL A 103 -5.06 10.16 2.97
N LEU A 104 -4.44 9.64 1.91
CA LEU A 104 -3.32 8.71 2.02
C LEU A 104 -2.11 9.36 2.69
N VAL A 105 -1.73 10.59 2.32
CA VAL A 105 -0.66 11.35 2.99
C VAL A 105 -0.97 11.50 4.48
N TRP A 106 -2.19 11.91 4.83
CA TRP A 106 -2.60 12.04 6.22
C TRP A 106 -2.49 10.72 6.99
N LEU A 107 -2.92 9.60 6.39
CA LEU A 107 -2.78 8.27 6.98
C LEU A 107 -1.32 7.86 7.15
N MET A 108 -0.45 8.18 6.19
CA MET A 108 0.98 7.89 6.27
C MET A 108 1.64 8.65 7.43
N ILE A 109 1.29 9.93 7.60
CA ILE A 109 1.74 10.75 8.73
C ILE A 109 1.24 10.14 10.05
N LYS A 110 -0.07 9.85 10.14
CA LYS A 110 -0.69 9.29 11.35
C LYS A 110 -0.11 7.92 11.74
N ARG A 111 0.19 7.07 10.76
CA ARG A 111 0.78 5.74 10.97
C ARG A 111 2.30 5.76 11.11
N ARG A 112 2.94 6.92 10.92
CA ARG A 112 4.40 7.11 10.87
C ARG A 112 5.07 6.20 9.82
N GLY A 113 4.45 6.06 8.64
CA GLY A 113 4.92 5.23 7.52
C GLY A 113 3.80 4.81 6.54
N GLY A 114 4.18 4.25 5.39
CA GLY A 114 3.30 3.79 4.31
C GLY A 114 2.52 2.51 4.63
N GLY A 115 3.06 1.70 5.53
CA GLY A 115 2.39 0.52 6.04
C GLY A 115 3.19 -0.20 7.10
N TYR A 116 2.52 -1.09 7.83
CA TYR A 116 3.18 -1.99 8.77
C TYR A 116 2.44 -3.32 8.85
N VAL A 117 3.21 -4.37 9.04
CA VAL A 117 2.74 -5.70 9.40
C VAL A 117 3.09 -5.91 10.86
N ARG A 118 2.13 -6.28 11.69
CA ARG A 118 2.37 -6.59 13.10
C ARG A 118 1.81 -7.96 13.42
N LEU A 119 2.67 -8.84 13.92
CA LEU A 119 2.34 -10.19 14.35
C LEU A 119 2.42 -10.22 15.87
N THR A 120 1.34 -10.64 16.53
CA THR A 120 1.27 -10.78 17.99
C THR A 120 0.87 -12.21 18.34
N PRO A 121 1.05 -12.65 19.59
CA PRO A 121 0.62 -13.99 19.98
C PRO A 121 -0.88 -14.25 19.80
N GLN A 122 -1.70 -13.19 19.89
CA GLN A 122 -3.15 -13.26 19.76
C GLN A 122 -3.61 -13.19 18.28
N GLY A 123 -2.90 -12.46 17.44
CA GLY A 123 -3.32 -12.26 16.05
C GLY A 123 -2.34 -11.47 15.22
N PHE A 124 -2.85 -10.80 14.20
CA PHE A 124 -2.04 -10.04 13.26
C PHE A 124 -2.79 -8.80 12.77
N VAL A 125 -2.00 -7.79 12.39
CA VAL A 125 -2.46 -6.53 11.85
C VAL A 125 -1.67 -6.20 10.59
N PHE A 126 -2.39 -6.01 9.48
CA PHE A 126 -1.84 -5.51 8.23
C PHE A 126 -2.39 -4.11 7.98
N ALA A 127 -1.56 -3.09 8.15
CA ALA A 127 -1.90 -1.72 7.82
C ALA A 127 -1.27 -1.35 6.47
N GLU A 128 -2.03 -1.46 5.39
CA GLU A 128 -1.63 -1.10 4.02
C GLU A 128 -2.69 -0.20 3.38
N GLY A 129 -2.26 0.88 2.71
CA GLY A 129 -3.17 1.82 2.04
C GLY A 129 -4.21 2.43 2.99
N LEU A 130 -5.47 2.51 2.56
CA LEU A 130 -6.52 3.20 3.32
C LEU A 130 -6.95 2.46 4.60
N VAL A 131 -6.87 1.13 4.65
CA VAL A 131 -7.51 0.34 5.71
C VAL A 131 -6.49 -0.53 6.44
N ALA A 132 -6.49 -0.47 7.77
CA ALA A 132 -5.81 -1.46 8.60
C ALA A 132 -6.72 -2.68 8.80
N LYS A 133 -6.27 -3.84 8.33
CA LYS A 133 -6.97 -5.11 8.52
C LYS A 133 -6.38 -5.80 9.75
N ARG A 134 -7.23 -6.22 10.68
CA ARG A 134 -6.85 -7.01 11.86
C ARG A 134 -7.51 -8.38 11.78
N GLY A 135 -6.83 -9.41 12.26
CA GLY A 135 -7.31 -10.78 12.33
C GLY A 135 -6.73 -11.52 13.52
N THR A 136 -7.45 -12.52 14.00
CA THR A 136 -7.04 -13.41 15.10
C THR A 136 -6.59 -14.73 14.51
N TRP A 137 -5.59 -15.38 15.10
CA TRP A 137 -5.09 -16.66 14.59
C TRP A 137 -6.12 -17.80 14.65
N SER A 138 -7.05 -17.77 15.62
CA SER A 138 -8.14 -18.74 15.76
C SER A 138 -9.08 -18.75 14.55
N ASP A 139 -9.19 -17.62 13.88
CA ASP A 139 -10.16 -17.40 12.81
C ASP A 139 -9.53 -17.69 11.45
N VAL A 140 -8.25 -18.08 11.37
CA VAL A 140 -7.56 -18.35 10.11
C VAL A 140 -7.87 -19.77 9.63
N THR A 141 -8.41 -19.88 8.42
CA THR A 141 -8.74 -21.16 7.79
C THR A 141 -7.71 -21.59 6.75
N ALA A 142 -7.06 -20.64 6.07
CA ALA A 142 -5.99 -20.94 5.12
C ALA A 142 -5.04 -19.75 4.94
N VAL A 143 -3.77 -20.05 4.63
CA VAL A 143 -2.75 -19.07 4.21
C VAL A 143 -2.24 -19.45 2.83
N THR A 144 -2.56 -18.66 1.82
CA THR A 144 -2.24 -18.89 0.41
C THR A 144 -1.41 -17.76 -0.18
N ASP A 145 -0.74 -18.08 -1.28
CA ASP A 145 0.04 -17.18 -2.15
C ASP A 145 -0.78 -16.61 -3.31
N VAL A 146 -2.07 -16.98 -3.40
CA VAL A 146 -2.95 -16.57 -4.49
C VAL A 146 -3.56 -15.21 -4.18
N ALA A 147 -3.32 -14.22 -5.05
CA ALA A 147 -4.00 -12.94 -4.98
C ALA A 147 -5.51 -13.14 -5.26
N PRO A 148 -6.42 -12.65 -4.39
CA PRO A 148 -7.84 -12.79 -4.62
C PRO A 148 -8.26 -11.93 -5.81
N LYS A 149 -9.06 -12.50 -6.71
CA LYS A 149 -9.77 -11.72 -7.74
C LYS A 149 -10.78 -10.83 -7.03
N ARG A 150 -10.62 -9.52 -7.11
CA ARG A 150 -11.60 -8.56 -6.57
C ARG A 150 -12.38 -7.93 -7.72
N SER A 151 -13.69 -8.14 -7.68
CA SER A 151 -14.62 -7.42 -8.54
C SER A 151 -15.05 -6.13 -7.82
N TYR A 152 -14.76 -5.00 -8.44
CA TYR A 152 -15.22 -3.69 -8.02
C TYR A 152 -16.35 -3.24 -8.97
N GLY A 153 -17.46 -2.77 -8.41
CA GLY A 153 -18.63 -2.33 -9.18
C GLY A 153 -19.94 -2.96 -8.70
N TRP A 154 -21.06 -2.45 -9.19
CA TRP A 154 -22.41 -2.89 -8.83
C TRP A 154 -23.17 -3.38 -10.06
N GLY A 155 -23.99 -4.42 -9.89
CA GLY A 155 -24.76 -5.01 -10.98
C GLY A 155 -23.90 -5.49 -12.17
N PRO A 156 -24.29 -5.20 -13.42
CA PRO A 156 -23.57 -5.67 -14.62
C PRO A 156 -22.23 -4.96 -14.87
N PHE A 157 -21.90 -3.86 -14.17
CA PHE A 157 -20.64 -3.12 -14.31
C PHE A 157 -19.56 -3.55 -13.30
N LYS A 158 -19.39 -4.87 -13.13
CA LYS A 158 -18.34 -5.42 -12.25
C LYS A 158 -17.00 -5.49 -13.00
N LEU A 159 -16.11 -4.56 -12.71
CA LEU A 159 -14.72 -4.63 -13.13
C LEU A 159 -13.97 -5.60 -12.21
N THR A 160 -13.62 -6.77 -12.76
CA THR A 160 -12.81 -7.75 -12.04
C THR A 160 -11.34 -7.47 -12.25
N PHE A 161 -10.70 -6.93 -11.22
CA PHE A 161 -9.26 -6.75 -11.20
C PHE A 161 -8.63 -7.97 -10.53
N SER A 162 -7.85 -8.74 -11.30
CA SER A 162 -6.81 -9.56 -10.70
C SER A 162 -5.73 -8.60 -10.22
N HIS A 163 -5.31 -8.69 -8.96
CA HIS A 163 -4.15 -7.94 -8.47
C HIS A 163 -2.86 -8.55 -9.08
N ALA A 164 -2.71 -8.46 -10.40
CA ALA A 164 -1.58 -8.97 -11.17
C ALA A 164 -0.24 -8.29 -10.83
N TYR A 165 -0.27 -7.23 -10.01
CA TYR A 165 0.90 -6.47 -9.54
C TYR A 165 1.39 -6.87 -8.13
N ALA A 166 0.80 -7.91 -7.54
CA ALA A 166 1.19 -8.39 -6.22
C ALA A 166 2.36 -9.37 -6.36
N LEU A 167 3.59 -8.85 -6.30
CA LEU A 167 4.83 -9.61 -6.53
C LEU A 167 5.12 -10.73 -5.51
N CYS A 168 4.33 -10.85 -4.44
CA CYS A 168 4.27 -11.98 -3.49
C CYS A 168 3.03 -11.72 -2.60
N PRO A 169 1.82 -12.12 -3.02
CA PRO A 169 0.62 -11.86 -2.22
C PRO A 169 0.57 -12.83 -1.05
N ILE A 170 0.40 -12.33 0.17
CA ILE A 170 0.01 -13.17 1.30
C ILE A 170 -1.48 -13.00 1.48
N THR A 171 -2.26 -14.03 1.19
CA THR A 171 -3.71 -14.04 1.39
C THR A 171 -4.07 -14.97 2.53
N ILE A 172 -4.63 -14.38 3.58
CA ILE A 172 -5.15 -15.13 4.73
C ILE A 172 -6.68 -15.20 4.59
N ALA A 173 -7.18 -16.42 4.46
CA ALA A 173 -8.61 -16.71 4.51
C ALA A 173 -9.05 -16.83 5.97
N MET A 174 -10.10 -16.11 6.31
CA MET A 174 -10.69 -16.10 7.64
C MET A 174 -11.98 -16.92 7.64
N ALA A 175 -12.35 -17.52 8.77
CA ALA A 175 -13.54 -18.33 8.97
C ALA A 175 -14.85 -17.56 8.69
N ASN A 176 -14.83 -16.24 8.88
CA ASN A 176 -15.94 -15.35 8.53
C ASN A 176 -16.04 -15.03 7.02
N GLY A 177 -15.29 -15.74 6.16
CA GLY A 177 -15.27 -15.53 4.71
C GLY A 177 -14.45 -14.31 4.26
N LYS A 178 -13.85 -13.57 5.17
CA LYS A 178 -13.01 -12.40 4.83
C LYS A 178 -11.64 -12.85 4.31
N LEU A 179 -11.18 -12.21 3.25
CA LEU A 179 -9.83 -12.38 2.70
C LEU A 179 -8.93 -11.20 3.11
N MET A 180 -7.87 -11.51 3.83
CA MET A 180 -6.86 -10.55 4.25
C MET A 180 -5.61 -10.71 3.39
N THR A 181 -5.52 -9.89 2.33
CA THR A 181 -4.34 -9.86 1.47
C THR A 181 -3.40 -8.72 1.80
N VAL A 182 -2.10 -9.04 1.87
CA VAL A 182 -0.96 -8.12 1.74
C VAL A 182 -0.48 -8.18 0.30
N LYS A 183 -0.45 -7.04 -0.41
CA LYS A 183 -0.21 -7.05 -1.87
C LYS A 183 1.27 -7.22 -2.22
N GLN A 184 2.18 -6.68 -1.43
CA GLN A 184 3.62 -6.74 -1.70
C GLN A 184 4.37 -7.15 -0.43
N ALA A 185 4.38 -8.44 -0.12
CA ALA A 185 5.08 -8.97 1.05
C ALA A 185 6.59 -8.69 1.01
N GLY A 186 7.20 -8.71 -0.18
CA GLY A 186 8.63 -8.43 -0.38
C GLY A 186 9.07 -6.99 -0.06
N LEU A 187 8.15 -6.08 0.23
CA LEU A 187 8.51 -4.77 0.79
C LEU A 187 8.69 -4.79 2.31
N TYR A 188 8.18 -5.81 2.99
CA TYR A 188 8.21 -5.96 4.45
C TYR A 188 9.25 -6.98 4.93
N ALA A 189 9.77 -7.80 4.02
CA ALA A 189 10.85 -8.75 4.24
C ALA A 189 11.72 -8.83 2.98
N THR A 190 13.02 -9.10 3.14
CA THR A 190 13.98 -9.24 2.03
C THR A 190 13.55 -10.35 1.06
N ASP A 191 12.84 -11.35 1.57
CA ASP A 191 12.18 -12.39 0.81
C ASP A 191 10.67 -12.37 1.15
N GLY A 192 9.83 -12.19 0.12
CA GLY A 192 8.38 -12.19 0.25
C GLY A 192 7.80 -13.56 0.63
N ASP A 193 8.47 -14.63 0.22
CA ASP A 193 8.10 -16.00 0.58
C ASP A 193 8.42 -16.29 2.05
N ALA A 194 9.55 -15.81 2.55
CA ALA A 194 9.92 -15.93 3.96
C ALA A 194 8.85 -15.31 4.90
N LEU A 195 8.27 -14.16 4.54
CA LEU A 195 7.18 -13.58 5.33
C LEU A 195 5.92 -14.44 5.31
N ARG A 196 5.60 -15.08 4.18
CA ARG A 196 4.48 -16.02 4.09
C ARG A 196 4.70 -17.24 4.98
N GLU A 197 5.89 -17.83 4.92
CA GLU A 197 6.21 -19.01 5.72
C GLU A 197 6.25 -18.70 7.21
N VAL A 198 6.73 -17.53 7.64
CA VAL A 198 6.60 -17.06 9.04
C VAL A 198 5.14 -17.02 9.49
N VAL A 199 4.27 -16.41 8.68
CA VAL A 199 2.84 -16.30 9.00
C VAL A 199 2.19 -17.69 9.06
N ARG A 200 2.52 -18.58 8.12
CA ARG A 200 2.04 -19.96 8.10
C ARG A 200 2.53 -20.76 9.31
N PHE A 201 3.80 -20.65 9.66
CA PHE A 201 4.42 -21.34 10.79
C PHE A 201 3.73 -20.99 12.11
N TYR A 202 3.55 -19.70 12.41
CA TYR A 202 2.88 -19.27 13.65
C TYR A 202 1.37 -19.54 13.67
N TRP A 203 0.74 -19.63 12.51
CA TRP A 203 -0.63 -20.13 12.41
C TRP A 203 -0.72 -21.61 12.81
N GLN A 204 0.13 -22.46 12.22
CA GLN A 204 0.15 -23.91 12.44
C GLN A 204 0.72 -24.33 13.80
N HIS A 205 1.59 -23.52 14.40
CA HIS A 205 2.27 -23.83 15.67
C HIS A 205 1.96 -22.80 16.76
N PRO A 206 0.77 -22.88 17.42
CA PRO A 206 0.38 -21.96 18.49
C PRO A 206 1.39 -21.88 19.64
N GLY A 207 2.10 -22.97 19.95
CA GLY A 207 3.09 -23.04 21.05
C GLY A 207 4.30 -22.13 20.86
N TYR A 208 4.66 -21.79 19.62
CA TYR A 208 5.82 -20.96 19.31
C TYR A 208 5.48 -19.47 19.24
N ARG A 209 4.20 -19.08 19.40
CA ARG A 209 3.79 -17.67 19.26
C ARG A 209 4.41 -16.72 20.29
N VAL A 210 4.93 -17.23 21.40
CA VAL A 210 5.70 -16.43 22.37
C VAL A 210 6.97 -15.84 21.73
N GLU A 211 7.54 -16.50 20.71
CA GLU A 211 8.69 -16.01 19.95
C GLU A 211 8.41 -14.68 19.21
N LEU A 212 7.14 -14.35 18.98
CA LEU A 212 6.74 -13.07 18.39
C LEU A 212 7.04 -11.89 19.32
N THR A 213 7.21 -12.13 20.62
CA THR A 213 7.45 -11.08 21.64
C THR A 213 8.91 -10.95 22.08
N ASP A 214 9.76 -11.93 21.74
CA ASP A 214 11.15 -12.01 22.23
C ASP A 214 12.20 -11.80 21.14
N GLY A 215 11.77 -11.63 19.89
CA GLY A 215 12.66 -11.37 18.74
C GLY A 215 13.18 -12.61 18.03
N ARG A 216 12.92 -13.83 18.53
CA ARG A 216 13.26 -15.07 17.83
C ARG A 216 12.50 -15.21 16.51
N ALA A 217 11.28 -14.68 16.44
CA ALA A 217 10.53 -14.59 15.19
C ALA A 217 11.24 -13.79 14.10
N LEU A 218 11.95 -12.72 14.48
CA LEU A 218 12.76 -11.95 13.53
C LEU A 218 13.99 -12.71 13.08
N GLN A 219 14.58 -13.49 13.98
CA GLN A 219 15.71 -14.33 13.64
C GLN A 219 15.30 -15.41 12.64
N ARG A 220 14.19 -16.12 12.87
CA ARG A 220 13.63 -17.07 11.90
C ARG A 220 13.34 -16.44 10.54
N LEU A 221 12.79 -15.21 10.53
CA LEU A 221 12.54 -14.49 9.28
C LEU A 221 13.82 -14.16 8.52
N ARG A 222 14.91 -13.78 9.22
CA ARG A 222 16.21 -13.48 8.58
C ARG A 222 16.91 -14.73 8.09
N ASP A 223 16.85 -15.80 8.88
CA ASP A 223 17.60 -17.03 8.62
C ASP A 223 16.81 -18.01 7.73
N ALA A 224 15.57 -17.65 7.36
CA ALA A 224 14.62 -18.48 6.63
C ALA A 224 14.39 -19.87 7.26
N GLN A 225 14.40 -19.93 8.60
CA GLN A 225 14.28 -21.17 9.38
C GLN A 225 12.85 -21.37 9.90
N PHE A 226 12.08 -22.21 9.21
CA PHE A 226 10.66 -22.46 9.48
C PHE A 226 10.37 -23.90 9.92
N GLU A 227 11.38 -24.64 10.35
CA GLU A 227 11.24 -25.98 10.94
C GLU A 227 10.95 -25.87 12.46
N ALA A 228 10.12 -26.81 12.94
CA ALA A 228 9.61 -26.86 14.31
C ALA A 228 10.60 -27.49 15.29
#